data_AF-A0A0B8PAC6-F1
#
_entry.id   AF-A0A0B8PAC6-F1
#
_cell.length_a   1.000
_cell.length_b   1.000
_cell.length_c   1.000
_cell.angle_alpha   90.00
_cell.angle_beta   90.00
_cell.angle_gamma   90.00
#
_symmetry.space_group_name_H-M   'P 1'
#
loop_
_entity.id
_entity.type
_entity.pdbx_description
1 polymer ?
#
loop_
_entity_poly.entity_id
_entity_poly.type
_entity_poly.pdbx_seq_one_letter_code
_entity_poly.pdbx_strand_id
1 'polypeptide(L)'
;MEKLNKVLLVAGTHGNELSGIYLQKLIKDNLYPADRSSFSTSCILGNPEAVKRNVRFVESDLNREFGETGSDTLEGKRALTLKQQHASTKNQLIIDLHNTTSNMGQL
;
A
#
# COMPACT_ATOMS: atom_id res chain seq x y z
N MET A 1 -5.51 -16.48 -20.61
CA MET A 1 -5.24 -15.41 -19.62
C MET A 1 -3.78 -15.49 -19.23
N GLU A 2 -3.08 -14.36 -19.21
CA GLU A 2 -1.73 -14.32 -18.63
C GLU A 2 -1.83 -14.58 -17.11
N LYS A 3 -0.92 -15.41 -16.57
CA LYS A 3 -0.94 -15.83 -15.16
C LYS A 3 -0.33 -14.74 -14.29
N LEU A 4 -0.98 -14.42 -13.17
CA LEU A 4 -0.42 -13.53 -12.13
C LEU A 4 0.95 -14.06 -11.68
N ASN A 5 1.95 -13.19 -11.68
CA ASN A 5 3.32 -13.53 -11.27
C ASN A 5 3.98 -12.47 -10.39
N LYS A 6 3.27 -11.37 -10.08
CA LYS A 6 3.72 -10.30 -9.19
C LYS A 6 2.61 -9.93 -8.21
N VAL A 7 2.97 -9.79 -6.94
CA VAL A 7 2.10 -9.22 -5.91
C VAL A 7 2.78 -7.97 -5.35
N LEU A 8 2.05 -6.86 -5.31
CA LEU A 8 2.45 -5.65 -4.61
C LEU A 8 1.60 -5.52 -3.35
N LEU A 9 2.24 -5.63 -2.19
CA LEU A 9 1.63 -5.30 -0.91
C LEU A 9 1.82 -3.82 -0.62
N VAL A 10 0.72 -3.11 -0.42
CA VAL A 10 0.71 -1.71 0.01
C VAL A 10 0.35 -1.67 1.48
N ALA A 11 1.22 -1.06 2.27
CA ALA A 11 1.05 -0.88 3.70
C ALA A 11 1.05 0.61 4.04
N GLY A 12 0.36 1.02 5.10
CA GLY A 12 0.41 2.41 5.55
C GLY A 12 -0.14 3.39 4.52
N THR A 13 -1.18 3.01 3.78
CA THR A 13 -1.98 3.94 2.98
C THR A 13 -2.60 5.00 3.89
N HIS A 14 -3.08 4.57 5.07
CA HIS A 14 -3.26 5.44 6.23
C HIS A 14 -2.10 5.23 7.21
N GLY A 15 -1.45 6.32 7.63
CA GLY A 15 -0.19 6.24 8.38
C GLY A 15 -0.30 5.74 9.81
N ASN A 16 -1.51 5.71 10.38
CA ASN A 16 -1.80 5.24 11.73
C ASN A 16 -2.36 3.81 11.79
N GLU A 17 -2.40 3.09 10.66
CA GLU A 17 -2.85 1.69 10.59
C GLU A 17 -1.65 0.73 10.62
N LEU A 18 -1.33 0.24 11.81
CA LEU A 18 -0.03 -0.35 12.11
C LEU A 18 0.21 -1.76 11.55
N SER A 19 -0.84 -2.56 11.32
CA SER A 19 -0.66 -3.98 11.00
C SER A 19 0.10 -4.20 9.68
N GLY A 20 -0.29 -3.47 8.63
CA GLY A 20 0.41 -3.53 7.35
C GLY A 20 1.84 -3.00 7.46
N ILE A 21 2.07 -1.95 8.25
CA ILE A 21 3.40 -1.33 8.45
C ILE A 21 4.35 -2.31 9.14
N TYR A 22 3.90 -3.00 10.19
CA TYR A 22 4.71 -4.03 10.85
C TYR A 22 4.95 -5.24 9.96
N LEU A 23 3.95 -5.71 9.20
CA LEU A 23 4.16 -6.80 8.24
C LEU A 23 5.21 -6.43 7.19
N GLN A 24 5.17 -5.20 6.66
CA GLN A 24 6.17 -4.70 5.72
C GLN A 24 7.58 -4.73 6.31
N LYS A 25 7.74 -4.35 7.58
CA LYS A 25 9.01 -4.46 8.29
C LYS A 25 9.49 -5.91 8.39
N LEU A 26 8.61 -6.84 8.80
CA LEU A 26 8.96 -8.26 8.91
C LEU A 26 9.39 -8.87 7.56
N ILE A 27 8.72 -8.50 6.47
CA ILE A 27 9.09 -8.93 5.12
C ILE A 27 10.48 -8.37 4.74
N LYS A 28 10.71 -7.07 4.95
CA LYS A 28 11.99 -6.42 4.63
C LYS A 28 13.17 -6.96 5.43
N ASP A 29 12.93 -7.28 6.70
CA ASP A 29 13.93 -7.84 7.60
C ASP A 29 14.15 -9.35 7.36
N ASN A 30 13.53 -9.93 6.32
CA ASN A 30 13.54 -11.37 5.99
C ASN A 30 13.04 -12.28 7.12
N LEU A 31 12.22 -11.73 8.02
CA LEU A 31 11.58 -12.47 9.11
C LEU A 31 10.26 -13.10 8.70
N TYR A 32 9.69 -12.67 7.56
CA TYR A 32 8.47 -13.24 6.99
C TYR A 32 8.59 -13.40 5.46
N PRO A 33 8.81 -14.62 4.95
CA PRO A 33 8.96 -14.86 3.51
C PRO A 33 7.61 -14.72 2.78
N ALA A 34 7.51 -13.67 1.96
CA ALA A 34 6.28 -13.36 1.22
C ALA A 34 6.26 -13.92 -0.22
N ASP A 35 7.41 -14.34 -0.75
CA ASP A 35 7.49 -14.95 -2.08
C ASP A 35 6.83 -16.33 -2.12
N ARG A 36 6.35 -16.73 -3.30
CA ARG A 36 5.81 -18.06 -3.57
C ARG A 36 6.43 -18.62 -4.83
N SER A 37 6.32 -19.93 -5.03
CA SER A 37 6.86 -20.59 -6.24
C SER A 37 6.27 -20.06 -7.55
N SER A 38 5.08 -19.48 -7.51
CA SER A 38 4.36 -18.98 -8.69
C SER A 38 4.42 -17.45 -8.88
N PHE A 39 4.84 -16.68 -7.87
CA PHE A 39 4.90 -15.22 -7.95
C PHE A 39 5.90 -14.63 -6.95
N SER A 40 6.46 -13.47 -7.28
CA SER A 40 7.24 -12.66 -6.35
C SER A 40 6.37 -11.59 -5.69
N THR A 41 6.73 -11.25 -4.45
CA THR A 41 6.04 -10.26 -3.64
C THR A 41 6.97 -9.09 -3.33
N SER A 42 6.53 -7.87 -3.66
CA SER A 42 7.15 -6.63 -3.18
C SER A 42 6.24 -5.92 -2.19
N CYS A 43 6.83 -5.14 -1.28
CA CYS A 43 6.07 -4.40 -0.28
C CYS A 43 6.54 -2.94 -0.19
N ILE A 44 5.59 -2.00 -0.22
CA ILE A 44 5.84 -0.56 -0.18
C ILE A 44 5.02 0.13 0.91
N LEU A 45 5.43 1.34 1.28
CA LEU A 45 4.58 2.24 2.06
C LEU A 45 3.74 3.10 1.11
N GLY A 46 2.42 3.10 1.28
CA GLY A 46 1.47 3.93 0.54
C GLY A 46 1.71 5.41 0.82
N ASN A 47 1.65 5.81 2.09
CA ASN A 47 1.87 7.19 2.54
C ASN A 47 3.04 7.30 3.55
N PRO A 48 4.31 7.35 3.09
CA PRO A 48 5.47 7.39 3.97
C PRO A 48 5.48 8.57 4.97
N GLU A 49 4.97 9.74 4.57
CA GLU A 49 4.96 10.93 5.42
C GLU A 49 3.89 10.82 6.52
N ALA A 50 2.69 10.32 6.20
CA ALA A 50 1.68 10.05 7.22
C ALA A 50 2.14 8.96 8.20
N VAL A 51 2.82 7.92 7.71
CA VAL A 51 3.43 6.87 8.54
C VAL A 51 4.44 7.46 9.52
N LYS A 52 5.35 8.31 9.02
CA LYS A 52 6.37 8.98 9.85
C LYS A 52 5.75 9.83 10.97
N ARG A 53 4.59 10.44 10.69
CA ARG A 53 3.85 11.29 11.64
C ARG A 53 2.83 10.52 12.49
N ASN A 54 2.62 9.22 12.25
CA ASN A 54 1.59 8.40 12.87
C ASN A 54 0.18 9.04 12.80
N VAL A 55 -0.17 9.58 11.64
CA VAL A 55 -1.49 10.17 11.35
C VAL A 55 -2.15 9.43 10.19
N ARG A 56 -3.48 9.53 10.05
CA ARG A 56 -4.19 8.92 8.93
C ARG A 56 -3.70 9.44 7.59
N PHE A 57 -3.60 10.76 7.46
CA PHE A 57 -3.05 11.47 6.31
C PHE A 57 -2.49 12.84 6.76
N VAL A 58 -1.73 13.51 5.90
CA VAL A 58 -1.13 14.82 6.15
C VAL A 58 -2.01 15.96 5.63
N GLU A 59 -2.38 15.94 4.35
CA GLU A 59 -3.19 17.01 3.72
C GLU A 59 -4.55 16.49 3.25
N SER A 60 -4.60 15.31 2.64
CA SER A 60 -5.85 14.67 2.20
C SER A 60 -5.78 13.14 2.26
N ASP A 61 -6.93 12.47 2.23
CA ASP A 61 -6.98 11.01 2.33
C ASP A 61 -6.45 10.36 1.02
N LEU A 62 -5.25 9.75 1.08
CA LEU A 62 -4.62 9.08 -0.07
C LEU A 62 -5.55 8.07 -0.77
N ASN A 63 -6.42 7.39 -0.03
CA ASN A 63 -7.37 6.42 -0.58
C ASN A 63 -8.56 7.08 -1.31
N ARG A 64 -8.54 8.39 -1.51
CA ARG A 64 -9.49 9.17 -2.33
C ARG A 64 -8.84 9.86 -3.53
N GLU A 65 -7.51 9.91 -3.56
CA GLU A 65 -6.73 10.70 -4.54
C GLU A 65 -6.51 9.98 -5.88
N PHE A 66 -6.69 8.67 -5.97
CA PHE A 66 -6.39 7.91 -7.20
C PHE A 66 -7.33 8.18 -8.38
N GLY A 67 -8.51 8.74 -8.10
CA GLY A 67 -9.50 9.15 -9.09
C GLY A 67 -9.43 10.63 -9.45
N GLU A 68 -8.74 11.45 -8.66
CA GLU A 68 -8.69 12.90 -8.84
C GLU A 68 -7.52 13.32 -9.73
N THR A 69 -7.81 14.10 -10.76
CA THR A 69 -6.77 14.69 -11.61
C THR A 69 -6.45 16.09 -11.12
N GLY A 70 -5.19 16.35 -10.75
CA GLY A 70 -4.70 17.70 -10.46
C GLY A 70 -4.77 18.13 -8.99
N SER A 71 -4.91 17.19 -8.05
CA SER A 71 -4.75 17.47 -6.62
C SER A 71 -3.30 17.85 -6.29
N ASP A 72 -3.10 19.05 -5.76
CA ASP A 72 -1.76 19.57 -5.39
C ASP A 72 -1.36 19.19 -3.95
N THR A 73 -2.19 18.39 -3.28
CA THR A 73 -1.88 17.88 -1.94
C THR A 73 -0.69 16.92 -1.98
N LEU A 74 -0.06 16.72 -0.84
CA LEU A 74 0.98 15.73 -0.65
C LEU A 74 0.51 14.34 -1.09
N GLU A 75 -0.70 13.95 -0.67
CA GLU A 75 -1.30 12.68 -1.04
C GLU A 75 -1.73 12.61 -2.52
N GLY A 76 -2.20 13.70 -3.12
CA GLY A 76 -2.50 13.77 -4.56
C GLY A 76 -1.25 13.54 -5.41
N LYS A 77 -0.14 14.20 -5.07
CA LYS A 77 1.18 13.97 -5.68
C LYS A 77 1.67 12.53 -5.48
N ARG A 78 1.45 11.97 -4.28
CA ARG A 78 1.79 10.57 -3.98
C ARG A 78 0.97 9.59 -4.80
N ALA A 79 -0.34 9.79 -4.94
CA ALA A 79 -1.23 8.96 -5.76
C ALA A 79 -0.79 8.95 -7.23
N LEU A 80 -0.46 10.13 -7.79
CA LEU A 80 0.07 10.25 -9.15
C LEU A 80 1.37 9.45 -9.32
N THR A 81 2.29 9.56 -8.36
CA THR A 81 3.57 8.81 -8.37
C THR A 81 3.32 7.30 -8.35
N LEU A 82 2.46 6.80 -7.45
CA LEU A 82 2.12 5.38 -7.36
C LEU A 82 1.44 4.87 -8.64
N LYS A 83 0.55 5.67 -9.23
CA LYS A 83 -0.11 5.34 -10.50
C LYS A 83 0.91 5.20 -11.63
N GLN A 84 1.84 6.15 -11.75
CA GLN A 84 2.90 6.10 -12.76
C GLN A 84 3.82 4.89 -12.57
N GLN A 85 4.12 4.51 -11.33
CA GLN A 85 5.00 3.39 -11.01
C GLN A 85 4.37 2.01 -11.25
N HIS A 86 3.06 1.88 -11.03
CA HIS A 86 2.44 0.55 -10.93
C HIS A 86 1.36 0.26 -11.98
N ALA A 87 0.68 1.27 -12.56
CA ALA A 87 -0.48 1.05 -13.41
C ALA A 87 -0.19 0.26 -14.71
N SER A 88 1.04 0.32 -15.22
CA SER A 88 1.47 -0.39 -16.44
C SER A 88 2.10 -1.75 -16.16
N THR A 89 2.16 -2.19 -14.90
CA THR A 89 2.76 -3.48 -14.53
C THR A 89 1.85 -4.64 -14.93
N LYS A 90 2.24 -5.37 -15.98
CA LYS A 90 1.51 -6.58 -16.40
C LYS A 90 1.55 -7.67 -15.32
N ASN A 91 0.48 -8.46 -15.23
CA ASN A 91 0.36 -9.64 -14.37
C ASN A 91 0.58 -9.38 -12.87
N GLN A 92 0.26 -8.17 -12.43
CA GLN A 92 0.38 -7.74 -11.04
C GLN A 92 -0.98 -7.71 -10.34
N LEU A 93 -1.00 -8.25 -9.12
CA LEU A 93 -2.07 -8.03 -8.13
C LEU A 93 -1.58 -7.01 -7.10
N ILE A 94 -2.39 -6.00 -6.79
CA ILE A 94 -2.14 -5.05 -5.71
C ILE A 94 -3.05 -5.41 -4.54
N ILE A 95 -2.48 -5.55 -3.35
CA ILE A 95 -3.20 -5.80 -2.10
C ILE A 95 -2.86 -4.66 -1.15
N ASP A 96 -3.88 -3.90 -0.76
CA ASP A 96 -3.73 -2.78 0.17
C ASP A 96 -4.24 -3.20 1.56
N LEU A 97 -3.38 -3.04 2.58
CA LEU A 97 -3.63 -3.54 3.93
C LEU A 97 -4.15 -2.43 4.82
N HIS A 98 -5.36 -2.63 5.36
CA HIS A 98 -6.02 -1.66 6.24
C HIS A 98 -6.36 -2.24 7.61
N ASN A 99 -6.46 -1.36 8.59
CA ASN A 99 -7.07 -1.62 9.89
C ASN A 99 -8.33 -0.79 10.06
N THR A 100 -9.20 -1.24 10.95
CA THR A 100 -10.40 -0.50 11.36
C THR A 100 -10.57 -0.63 12.87
N THR A 101 -11.10 0.42 13.50
CA THR A 101 -11.49 0.38 14.91
C THR A 101 -12.85 -0.29 15.11
N SER A 102 -13.60 -0.52 14.03
CA SER A 102 -14.87 -1.23 14.05
C SER A 102 -14.67 -2.73 14.27
N ASN A 103 -15.66 -3.40 14.87
CA ASN A 103 -15.63 -4.84 15.06
C ASN A 103 -16.00 -5.59 13.77
N MET A 104 -15.04 -5.67 12.84
CA MET A 104 -15.21 -6.32 11.52
C MET A 104 -14.38 -7.60 11.36
N GLY A 105 -13.83 -8.15 12.45
CA GLY A 105 -12.90 -9.27 12.42
C GLY A 105 -13.41 -10.46 11.61
N GLN A 106 -12.47 -11.28 11.12
CA GLN A 106 -12.79 -12.54 10.49
C GLN A 106 -13.33 -13.50 11.57
N LEU A 107 -14.64 -13.79 11.50
CA LEU A 107 -15.24 -14.94 12.16
C LEU A 107 -14.75 -16.24 11.51
#